data_AF-A0A7K0TJQ8-F1
#
_entry.id   AF-A0A7K0TJQ8-F1
#
_cell.length_a   1.000
_cell.length_b   1.000
_cell.length_c   1.000
_cell.angle_alpha   90.00
_cell.angle_beta   90.00
_cell.angle_gamma   90.00
#
_symmetry.space_group_name_H-M   'P 1'
#
loop_
_entity.id
_entity.type
_entity.pdbx_description
1 polymer ?
#
loop_
_entity_poly.entity_id
_entity_poly.type
_entity_poly.pdbx_seq_one_letter_code
_entity_poly.pdbx_strand_id
1 'polypeptide(L)'
;MIRAAVLGSPIAHSLSPALHMAAYKHLGITGEYTAIEVLPADLKDFIDSRDSSWTGFSLTMPLKESVMSIADVLDPLVVQVACANTLIRKDDSWSAYSTDVSGFRHSILNKGAATCKSVSIIGSGATARAAAAAVDETGRVIHVVHRNPDRCQAMKIAAPKSEIIFHPWESALPMADITINTTPSGAADVFVHTLSSKVHGIFFEALYKPWPTPLLAKWRSLGGESIDGLDLLVHQGIDQISLMTGIECDHQEFAQLLRKIGLAQLNI
;
A
#
# COMPACT_ATOMS: atom_id res chain seq x y z
N MET A 1 -3.37 -8.62 -25.81
CA MET A 1 -3.91 -7.34 -25.33
C MET A 1 -4.05 -7.47 -23.83
N ILE A 2 -3.60 -6.48 -23.05
CA ILE A 2 -3.75 -6.52 -21.58
C ILE A 2 -5.18 -6.13 -21.23
N ARG A 3 -5.81 -6.86 -20.32
CA ARG A 3 -7.12 -6.49 -19.75
C ARG A 3 -7.07 -6.63 -18.24
N ALA A 4 -7.05 -5.50 -17.55
CA ALA A 4 -6.92 -5.45 -16.11
C ALA A 4 -7.90 -4.47 -15.47
N ALA A 5 -8.06 -4.57 -14.15
CA ALA A 5 -8.83 -3.59 -13.39
C ALA A 5 -8.33 -3.49 -11.94
N VAL A 6 -8.61 -2.37 -11.30
CA VAL A 6 -8.57 -2.26 -9.85
C VAL A 6 -9.96 -2.57 -9.27
N LEU A 7 -10.01 -3.43 -8.27
CA LEU A 7 -11.21 -3.84 -7.56
C LEU A 7 -11.20 -3.27 -6.13
N GLY A 8 -12.35 -2.79 -5.67
CA GLY A 8 -12.51 -2.32 -4.29
C GLY A 8 -13.86 -1.66 -4.07
N SER A 9 -14.05 -1.11 -2.86
CA SER A 9 -15.26 -0.39 -2.50
C SER A 9 -15.00 0.61 -1.36
N PRO A 10 -15.09 1.94 -1.58
CA PRO A 10 -15.35 2.62 -2.85
C PRO A 10 -14.15 2.62 -3.80
N ILE A 11 -14.39 2.62 -5.11
CA ILE A 11 -13.31 2.61 -6.13
C ILE A 11 -13.27 3.81 -7.08
N ALA A 12 -14.34 4.62 -7.13
CA ALA A 12 -14.53 5.67 -8.14
C ALA A 12 -13.42 6.74 -8.21
N HIS A 13 -12.63 6.90 -7.15
CA HIS A 13 -11.54 7.88 -7.08
C HIS A 13 -10.14 7.26 -7.23
N SER A 14 -10.05 5.99 -7.62
CA SER A 14 -8.77 5.34 -7.82
C SER A 14 -7.99 6.02 -8.94
N LEU A 15 -6.71 6.31 -8.68
CA LEU A 15 -5.79 6.82 -9.70
C LEU A 15 -5.16 5.69 -10.53
N SER A 16 -5.29 4.42 -10.09
CA SER A 16 -4.66 3.27 -10.76
C SER A 16 -4.97 3.19 -12.26
N PRO A 17 -6.22 3.41 -12.74
CA PRO A 17 -6.49 3.44 -14.18
C PRO A 17 -5.65 4.44 -14.96
N ALA A 18 -5.50 5.68 -14.45
CA ALA A 18 -4.71 6.69 -15.12
C ALA A 18 -3.21 6.32 -15.15
N LEU A 19 -2.69 5.76 -14.04
CA LEU A 19 -1.28 5.35 -13.95
C LEU A 19 -0.98 4.16 -14.88
N HIS A 20 -1.79 3.10 -14.82
CA HIS A 20 -1.60 1.91 -15.66
C HIS A 20 -1.77 2.23 -17.15
N MET A 21 -2.78 3.02 -17.53
CA MET A 21 -2.95 3.42 -18.93
C MET A 21 -1.80 4.29 -19.44
N ALA A 22 -1.23 5.16 -18.61
CA ALA A 22 -0.04 5.92 -18.97
C ALA A 22 1.19 5.02 -19.16
N ALA A 23 1.38 4.02 -18.28
CA ALA A 23 2.44 3.03 -18.40
C ALA A 23 2.29 2.18 -19.67
N TYR A 24 1.09 1.69 -19.98
CA TYR A 24 0.84 0.90 -21.19
C TYR A 24 1.12 1.70 -22.45
N LYS A 25 0.72 2.98 -22.47
CA LYS A 25 1.06 3.89 -23.57
C LYS A 25 2.57 4.08 -23.71
N HIS A 26 3.29 4.28 -22.60
CA HIS A 26 4.75 4.44 -22.59
C HIS A 26 5.47 3.20 -23.10
N LEU A 27 4.98 2.01 -22.74
CA LEU A 27 5.50 0.71 -23.18
C LEU A 27 5.07 0.30 -24.59
N GLY A 28 4.21 1.08 -25.27
CA GLY A 28 3.65 0.70 -26.58
C GLY A 28 2.71 -0.51 -26.52
N ILE A 29 2.12 -0.79 -25.35
CA ILE A 29 1.22 -1.92 -25.11
C ILE A 29 -0.23 -1.49 -25.37
N THR A 30 -0.93 -2.25 -26.20
CA THR A 30 -2.38 -2.15 -26.30
C THR A 30 -3.04 -2.90 -25.14
N GLY A 31 -3.80 -2.19 -24.31
CA GLY A 31 -4.55 -2.77 -23.22
C GLY A 31 -5.54 -1.83 -22.58
N GLU A 32 -6.34 -2.37 -21.66
CA GLU A 32 -7.34 -1.66 -20.88
C GLU A 32 -7.07 -1.86 -19.39
N TYR A 33 -7.19 -0.78 -18.62
CA TYR A 33 -7.20 -0.81 -17.16
C TYR A 33 -8.37 0.02 -16.65
N THR A 34 -9.29 -0.62 -15.93
CA THR A 34 -10.52 0.03 -15.42
C THR A 34 -10.61 -0.02 -13.89
N ALA A 35 -11.60 0.67 -13.31
CA ALA A 35 -11.94 0.58 -11.90
C ALA A 35 -13.33 -0.07 -11.78
N ILE A 36 -13.44 -1.11 -10.96
CA ILE A 36 -14.68 -1.89 -10.82
C ILE A 36 -15.01 -2.01 -9.34
N GLU A 37 -16.21 -1.57 -8.99
CA GLU A 37 -16.71 -1.64 -7.61
C GLU A 37 -17.05 -3.10 -7.29
N VAL A 38 -16.42 -3.66 -6.26
CA VAL A 38 -16.65 -5.05 -5.81
C VAL A 38 -16.60 -5.10 -4.29
N LEU A 39 -17.62 -5.71 -3.68
CA LEU A 39 -17.66 -5.97 -2.23
C LEU A 39 -16.97 -7.31 -1.91
N PRO A 40 -16.50 -7.52 -0.67
CA PRO A 40 -15.89 -8.79 -0.25
C PRO A 40 -16.75 -10.02 -0.53
N ALA A 41 -18.06 -9.90 -0.34
CA ALA A 41 -19.01 -11.00 -0.54
C ALA A 41 -19.11 -11.44 -2.01
N ASP A 42 -18.94 -10.50 -2.94
CA ASP A 42 -19.09 -10.74 -4.38
C ASP A 42 -17.76 -11.06 -5.06
N LEU A 43 -16.63 -10.94 -4.34
CA LEU A 43 -15.30 -11.04 -4.92
C LEU A 43 -15.04 -12.39 -5.59
N LYS A 44 -15.50 -13.49 -4.97
CA LYS A 44 -15.29 -14.83 -5.51
C LYS A 44 -16.03 -15.00 -6.83
N ASP A 45 -17.34 -14.74 -6.83
CA ASP A 45 -18.18 -14.85 -8.03
C ASP A 45 -17.71 -13.89 -9.13
N PHE A 46 -17.22 -12.71 -8.74
CA PHE A 46 -16.62 -11.77 -9.67
C PHE A 46 -15.38 -12.37 -10.36
N ILE A 47 -14.46 -13.00 -9.62
CA ILE A 47 -13.22 -13.59 -10.17
C ILE A 47 -13.54 -14.84 -11.00
N ASP A 48 -14.41 -15.73 -10.50
CA ASP A 48 -14.79 -16.97 -11.17
C ASP A 48 -15.50 -16.72 -12.52
N SER A 49 -16.25 -15.62 -12.64
CA SER A 49 -16.95 -15.25 -13.88
C SER A 49 -16.05 -14.60 -14.95
N ARG A 50 -14.73 -14.54 -14.74
CA ARG A 50 -13.78 -13.93 -15.68
C ARG A 50 -13.17 -14.98 -16.57
N ASP A 51 -13.34 -14.81 -17.87
CA ASP A 51 -12.70 -15.65 -18.88
C ASP A 51 -11.18 -15.43 -18.94
N SER A 52 -10.52 -16.17 -19.84
CA SER A 52 -9.08 -16.10 -20.10
C SER A 52 -8.62 -14.79 -20.75
N SER A 53 -9.54 -13.88 -21.11
CA SER A 53 -9.16 -12.56 -21.64
C SER A 53 -8.62 -11.62 -20.56
N TRP A 54 -8.92 -11.88 -19.29
CA TRP A 54 -8.47 -11.07 -18.15
C TRP A 54 -7.04 -11.40 -17.74
N THR A 55 -6.18 -10.39 -17.74
CA THR A 55 -4.77 -10.50 -17.36
C THR A 55 -4.57 -10.46 -15.85
N GLY A 56 -5.24 -9.54 -15.16
CA GLY A 56 -4.96 -9.30 -13.75
C GLY A 56 -5.89 -8.32 -13.08
N PHE A 57 -5.87 -8.33 -11.75
CA PHE A 57 -6.59 -7.40 -10.92
C PHE A 57 -5.67 -6.79 -9.88
N SER A 58 -5.74 -5.48 -9.68
CA SER A 58 -5.25 -4.87 -8.44
C SER A 58 -6.38 -4.85 -7.43
N LEU A 59 -6.07 -5.04 -6.15
CA LEU A 59 -7.04 -5.14 -5.07
C LEU A 59 -6.76 -4.02 -4.07
N THR A 60 -7.77 -3.21 -3.77
CA THR A 60 -7.70 -2.23 -2.68
C THR A 60 -8.66 -2.59 -1.56
N MET A 61 -8.77 -1.75 -0.54
CA MET A 61 -9.75 -1.92 0.53
C MET A 61 -11.16 -2.14 -0.06
N PRO A 62 -11.97 -3.06 0.50
CA PRO A 62 -11.68 -3.98 1.62
C PRO A 62 -11.19 -5.38 1.20
N LEU A 63 -10.71 -5.56 -0.03
CA LEU A 63 -10.56 -6.88 -0.68
C LEU A 63 -9.23 -7.59 -0.40
N LYS A 64 -8.22 -6.88 0.12
CA LYS A 64 -6.83 -7.39 0.22
C LYS A 64 -6.67 -8.65 1.09
N GLU A 65 -7.55 -8.86 2.07
CA GLU A 65 -7.55 -10.07 2.91
C GLU A 65 -8.43 -11.16 2.27
N SER A 66 -9.62 -10.80 1.76
CA SER A 66 -10.59 -11.74 1.16
C SER A 66 -10.05 -12.48 -0.06
N VAL A 67 -9.16 -11.86 -0.83
CA VAL A 67 -8.60 -12.46 -2.04
C VAL A 67 -7.73 -13.70 -1.75
N MET A 68 -7.19 -13.83 -0.53
CA MET A 68 -6.32 -14.95 -0.17
C MET A 68 -7.02 -16.31 -0.21
N SER A 69 -8.32 -16.36 0.09
CA SER A 69 -9.11 -17.60 0.02
C SER A 69 -9.65 -17.89 -1.38
N ILE A 70 -9.37 -17.02 -2.35
CA ILE A 70 -9.88 -17.10 -3.72
C ILE A 70 -8.75 -17.43 -4.70
N ALA A 71 -7.55 -16.92 -4.47
CA ALA A 71 -6.39 -17.22 -5.30
C ALA A 71 -5.99 -18.69 -5.21
N ASP A 72 -5.65 -19.28 -6.35
CA ASP A 72 -5.18 -20.67 -6.43
C ASP A 72 -3.73 -20.81 -5.92
N VAL A 73 -2.92 -19.77 -6.14
CA VAL A 73 -1.50 -19.74 -5.77
C VAL A 73 -1.22 -18.47 -4.97
N LEU A 74 -0.62 -18.62 -3.80
CA LEU A 74 -0.19 -17.51 -2.96
C LEU A 74 1.33 -17.37 -3.02
N ASP A 75 1.81 -16.19 -3.38
CA ASP A 75 3.23 -15.87 -3.25
C ASP A 75 3.69 -15.97 -1.78
N PRO A 76 4.91 -16.43 -1.47
CA PRO A 76 5.41 -16.54 -0.10
C PRO A 76 5.26 -15.24 0.71
N LEU A 77 5.43 -14.07 0.07
CA LEU A 77 5.24 -12.79 0.73
C LEU A 77 3.78 -12.54 1.09
N VAL A 78 2.83 -12.95 0.25
CA VAL A 78 1.38 -12.87 0.54
C VAL A 78 1.02 -13.70 1.77
N VAL A 79 1.60 -14.91 1.89
CA VAL A 79 1.43 -15.76 3.07
C VAL A 79 1.99 -15.06 4.32
N GLN A 80 3.19 -14.49 4.23
CA GLN A 80 3.84 -13.77 5.34
C GLN A 80 3.02 -12.56 5.81
N VAL A 81 2.58 -11.70 4.90
CA VAL A 81 1.86 -10.47 5.27
C VAL A 81 0.35 -10.67 5.43
N ALA A 82 -0.15 -11.89 5.18
CA ALA A 82 -1.56 -12.24 5.22
C ALA A 82 -2.46 -11.25 4.45
N CYS A 83 -2.02 -10.82 3.27
CA CYS A 83 -2.83 -10.06 2.32
C CYS A 83 -2.18 -10.03 0.94
N ALA A 84 -2.99 -9.79 -0.10
CA ALA A 84 -2.51 -9.52 -1.45
C ALA A 84 -3.21 -8.28 -2.02
N ASN A 85 -2.49 -7.51 -2.83
CA ASN A 85 -3.03 -6.35 -3.55
C ASN A 85 -2.99 -6.54 -5.08
N THR A 86 -2.56 -7.71 -5.56
CA THR A 86 -2.43 -8.00 -6.99
C THR A 86 -2.76 -9.47 -7.26
N LEU A 87 -3.62 -9.73 -8.25
CA LEU A 87 -3.88 -11.02 -8.86
C LEU A 87 -3.41 -11.01 -10.30
N ILE A 88 -2.72 -12.07 -10.71
CA ILE A 88 -2.28 -12.29 -12.09
C ILE A 88 -2.82 -13.63 -12.55
N ARG A 89 -3.44 -13.65 -13.73
CA ARG A 89 -3.84 -14.90 -14.37
C ARG A 89 -2.60 -15.55 -14.98
N LYS A 90 -2.34 -16.79 -14.60
CA LYS A 90 -1.33 -17.66 -15.19
C LYS A 90 -2.03 -18.94 -15.64
N ASP A 91 -2.16 -19.09 -16.95
CA ASP A 91 -2.99 -20.12 -17.57
C ASP A 91 -4.43 -20.05 -17.03
N ASP A 92 -4.92 -21.14 -16.45
CA ASP A 92 -6.25 -21.22 -15.84
C ASP A 92 -6.28 -20.89 -14.33
N SER A 93 -5.15 -20.44 -13.77
CA SER A 93 -5.01 -20.17 -12.32
C SER A 93 -4.79 -18.69 -12.00
N TRP A 94 -5.21 -18.30 -10.80
CA TRP A 94 -4.98 -16.97 -10.23
C TRP A 94 -3.86 -17.00 -9.19
N SER A 95 -2.77 -16.30 -9.49
CA SER A 95 -1.64 -16.11 -8.58
C SER A 95 -1.74 -14.75 -7.86
N ALA A 96 -1.65 -14.76 -6.53
CA ALA A 96 -1.71 -13.57 -5.69
C ALA A 96 -0.33 -13.06 -5.27
N TYR A 97 -0.16 -11.75 -5.33
CA TYR A 97 1.07 -11.02 -4.98
C TYR A 97 0.77 -9.82 -4.06
N SER A 98 1.79 -9.40 -3.30
CA SER A 98 1.75 -8.20 -2.47
C SER A 98 2.84 -7.20 -2.88
N THR A 99 2.45 -6.24 -3.71
CA THR A 99 3.31 -5.16 -4.23
C THR A 99 3.35 -3.94 -3.32
N ASP A 100 2.50 -3.89 -2.27
CA ASP A 100 2.57 -2.82 -1.26
C ASP A 100 3.91 -2.86 -0.51
N VAL A 101 4.47 -4.05 -0.25
CA VAL A 101 5.72 -4.21 0.52
C VAL A 101 6.89 -3.56 -0.21
N SER A 102 7.05 -3.86 -1.50
CA SER A 102 8.05 -3.21 -2.35
C SER A 102 7.75 -1.72 -2.54
N GLY A 103 6.48 -1.35 -2.68
CA GLY A 103 6.03 0.04 -2.71
C GLY A 103 6.51 0.87 -1.51
N PHE A 104 6.32 0.35 -0.29
CA PHE A 104 6.85 0.98 0.92
C PHE A 104 8.39 1.02 0.94
N ARG A 105 9.07 -0.09 0.57
CA ARG A 105 10.54 -0.15 0.54
C ARG A 105 11.12 0.92 -0.37
N HIS A 106 10.66 1.00 -1.63
CA HIS A 106 11.16 2.01 -2.57
C HIS A 106 10.87 3.43 -2.11
N SER A 107 9.67 3.69 -1.59
CA SER A 107 9.29 5.01 -1.09
C SER A 107 10.18 5.47 0.08
N ILE A 108 10.51 4.57 1.02
CA ILE A 108 11.38 4.87 2.17
C ILE A 108 12.85 5.03 1.74
N LEU A 109 13.33 4.15 0.86
CA LEU A 109 14.70 4.20 0.33
C LEU A 109 14.96 5.49 -0.44
N ASN A 110 14.02 5.91 -1.29
CA ASN A 110 14.11 7.16 -2.07
C ASN A 110 14.14 8.41 -1.18
N LYS A 111 13.61 8.32 0.04
CA LYS A 111 13.69 9.39 1.05
C LYS A 111 15.00 9.37 1.86
N GLY A 112 15.90 8.43 1.59
CA GLY A 112 17.17 8.29 2.31
C GLY A 112 17.04 7.68 3.71
N ALA A 113 15.92 7.00 4.00
CA ALA A 113 15.60 6.49 5.34
C ALA A 113 15.82 4.98 5.50
N ALA A 114 16.76 4.43 4.73
CA ALA A 114 17.16 3.02 4.77
C ALA A 114 17.67 2.56 6.16
N THR A 115 18.25 3.49 6.92
CA THR A 115 18.96 3.21 8.19
C THR A 115 18.14 3.52 9.44
N CYS A 116 16.82 3.70 9.31
CA CYS A 116 15.94 3.94 10.46
C CYS A 116 16.04 2.79 11.48
N LYS A 117 16.08 3.12 12.78
CA LYS A 117 16.16 2.14 13.88
C LYS A 117 14.82 1.93 14.57
N SER A 118 13.96 2.94 14.51
CA SER A 118 12.63 2.92 15.11
C SER A 118 11.57 3.29 14.08
N VAL A 119 10.46 2.54 14.08
CA VAL A 119 9.29 2.82 13.24
C VAL A 119 8.04 2.79 14.10
N SER A 120 7.14 3.74 13.89
CA SER A 120 5.79 3.72 14.47
C SER A 120 4.76 3.51 13.37
N ILE A 121 3.86 2.55 13.52
CA ILE A 121 2.80 2.25 12.57
C ILE A 121 1.44 2.49 13.24
N ILE A 122 0.62 3.34 12.62
CA ILE A 122 -0.76 3.60 13.04
C ILE A 122 -1.67 2.67 12.25
N GLY A 123 -2.29 1.72 12.95
CA GLY A 123 -3.13 0.67 12.38
C GLY A 123 -2.48 -0.72 12.42
N SER A 124 -3.29 -1.75 12.20
CA SER A 124 -2.87 -3.17 12.19
C SER A 124 -3.52 -3.99 11.07
N GLY A 125 -4.05 -3.33 10.03
CA GLY A 125 -4.66 -3.99 8.87
C GLY A 125 -3.65 -4.48 7.82
N ALA A 126 -4.16 -4.94 6.68
CA ALA A 126 -3.35 -5.41 5.54
C ALA A 126 -2.20 -4.45 5.17
N THR A 127 -2.50 -3.15 5.00
CA THR A 127 -1.49 -2.14 4.67
C THR A 127 -0.46 -1.94 5.79
N ALA A 128 -0.86 -2.07 7.07
CA ALA A 128 0.07 -2.03 8.20
C ALA A 128 1.04 -3.23 8.20
N ARG A 129 0.54 -4.42 7.85
CA ARG A 129 1.38 -5.63 7.73
C ARG A 129 2.37 -5.51 6.58
N ALA A 130 1.93 -4.96 5.44
CA ALA A 130 2.83 -4.68 4.33
C ALA A 130 3.90 -3.64 4.70
N ALA A 131 3.53 -2.57 5.42
CA ALA A 131 4.48 -1.58 5.93
C ALA A 131 5.48 -2.19 6.92
N ALA A 132 5.02 -3.03 7.86
CA ALA A 132 5.88 -3.72 8.81
C ALA A 132 6.88 -4.64 8.08
N ALA A 133 6.42 -5.43 7.11
CA ALA A 133 7.28 -6.30 6.30
C ALA A 133 8.28 -5.51 5.44
N ALA A 134 7.92 -4.31 4.99
CA ALA A 134 8.79 -3.44 4.22
C ALA A 134 9.97 -2.92 5.04
N VAL A 135 9.74 -2.68 6.33
CA VAL A 135 10.78 -2.21 7.27
C VAL A 135 11.32 -3.35 8.13
N ASP A 136 11.04 -4.62 7.86
CA ASP A 136 11.50 -5.70 8.74
C ASP A 136 13.03 -5.89 8.67
N GLU A 137 13.72 -5.68 9.80
CA GLU A 137 15.17 -5.78 9.92
C GLU A 137 15.61 -6.10 11.36
N THR A 138 16.67 -6.89 11.51
CA THR A 138 17.22 -7.25 12.82
C THR A 138 17.70 -6.01 13.58
N GLY A 139 17.29 -5.88 14.84
CA GLY A 139 17.64 -4.75 15.69
C GLY A 139 16.76 -3.50 15.50
N ARG A 140 15.73 -3.57 14.65
CA ARG A 140 14.72 -2.53 14.51
C ARG A 140 13.57 -2.75 15.48
N VAL A 141 13.06 -1.65 16.05
CA VAL A 141 11.87 -1.64 16.90
C VAL A 141 10.70 -1.04 16.13
N ILE A 142 9.58 -1.77 16.06
CA ILE A 142 8.33 -1.34 15.43
C ILE A 142 7.27 -1.15 16.52
N HIS A 143 6.84 0.08 16.74
CA HIS A 143 5.70 0.40 17.58
C HIS A 143 4.42 0.32 16.74
N VAL A 144 3.40 -0.40 17.20
CA VAL A 144 2.12 -0.53 16.50
C VAL A 144 1.00 0.01 17.38
N VAL A 145 0.37 1.10 16.95
CA VAL A 145 -0.82 1.67 17.61
C VAL A 145 -2.07 1.07 16.96
N HIS A 146 -2.88 0.33 17.71
CA HIS A 146 -3.97 -0.46 17.15
C HIS A 146 -5.24 -0.48 18.01
N ARG A 147 -6.38 -0.74 17.37
CA ARG A 147 -7.70 -0.92 18.03
C ARG A 147 -8.04 -2.38 18.30
N ASN A 148 -7.65 -3.27 17.40
CA ASN A 148 -8.02 -4.68 17.47
C ASN A 148 -6.79 -5.54 17.85
N PRO A 149 -6.74 -6.15 19.05
CA PRO A 149 -5.64 -7.00 19.48
C PRO A 149 -5.52 -8.33 18.73
N ASP A 150 -6.60 -8.80 18.10
CA ASP A 150 -6.59 -10.05 17.33
C ASP A 150 -5.65 -9.98 16.11
N ARG A 151 -5.30 -8.75 15.69
CA ARG A 151 -4.39 -8.49 14.57
C ARG A 151 -2.91 -8.48 14.96
N CYS A 152 -2.58 -8.52 16.26
CA CYS A 152 -1.19 -8.44 16.72
C CYS A 152 -0.34 -9.62 16.26
N GLN A 153 -0.91 -10.84 16.26
CA GLN A 153 -0.18 -12.02 15.82
C GLN A 153 0.17 -11.93 14.32
N ALA A 154 -0.75 -11.47 13.49
CA ALA A 154 -0.50 -11.29 12.06
C ALA A 154 0.56 -10.20 11.79
N MET A 155 0.62 -9.14 12.62
CA MET A 155 1.71 -8.15 12.55
C MET A 155 3.08 -8.76 12.89
N LYS A 156 3.17 -9.61 13.92
CA LYS A 156 4.41 -10.31 14.29
C LYS A 156 4.90 -11.25 13.17
N ILE A 157 3.97 -11.96 12.52
CA ILE A 157 4.30 -12.85 11.40
C ILE A 157 4.78 -12.03 10.19
N ALA A 158 4.20 -10.85 9.95
CA ALA A 158 4.58 -9.99 8.82
C ALA A 158 6.01 -9.44 8.94
N ALA A 159 6.51 -9.20 10.15
CA ALA A 159 7.85 -8.67 10.42
C ALA A 159 8.58 -9.51 11.49
N PRO A 160 9.05 -10.72 11.14
CA PRO A 160 9.58 -11.67 12.11
C PRO A 160 10.98 -11.33 12.64
N LYS A 161 11.73 -10.40 12.02
CA LYS A 161 13.09 -10.04 12.45
C LYS A 161 13.12 -8.88 13.43
N SER A 162 12.12 -8.01 13.37
CA SER A 162 12.02 -6.80 14.18
C SER A 162 11.35 -7.08 15.52
N GLU A 163 11.68 -6.30 16.55
CA GLU A 163 10.91 -6.29 17.78
C GLU A 163 9.63 -5.48 17.57
N ILE A 164 8.46 -6.05 17.89
CA ILE A 164 7.17 -5.33 17.77
C ILE A 164 6.57 -5.06 19.15
N ILE A 165 6.34 -3.79 19.44
CA ILE A 165 5.70 -3.30 20.66
C ILE A 165 4.32 -2.77 20.32
N PHE A 166 3.27 -3.35 20.90
CA PHE A 166 1.89 -2.96 20.66
C PHE A 166 1.40 -1.96 21.69
N HIS A 167 0.68 -0.94 21.20
CA HIS A 167 0.11 0.14 22.00
C HIS A 167 -1.40 0.20 21.76
N PRO A 168 -2.23 0.30 22.81
CA PRO A 168 -3.64 0.62 22.69
C PRO A 168 -3.86 1.91 21.87
N TRP A 169 -5.01 2.02 21.21
CA TRP A 169 -5.32 3.16 20.35
C TRP A 169 -5.35 4.49 21.09
N GLU A 170 -5.70 4.45 22.38
CA GLU A 170 -5.80 5.61 23.27
C GLU A 170 -4.44 6.10 23.79
N SER A 171 -3.37 5.34 23.54
CA SER A 171 -2.01 5.72 23.93
C SER A 171 -1.49 6.91 23.12
N ALA A 172 -0.53 7.64 23.70
CA ALA A 172 0.23 8.62 22.93
C ALA A 172 0.96 7.95 21.76
N LEU A 173 1.01 8.63 20.61
CA LEU A 173 1.72 8.15 19.44
C LEU A 173 3.23 8.08 19.75
N PRO A 174 3.87 6.89 19.70
CA PRO A 174 5.30 6.78 19.96
C PRO A 174 6.09 7.50 18.86
N MET A 175 7.02 8.36 19.26
CA MET A 175 7.90 9.04 18.30
C MET A 175 8.99 8.08 17.82
N ALA A 176 9.24 8.08 16.52
CA ALA A 176 10.16 7.19 15.84
C ALA A 176 10.84 7.90 14.67
N ASP A 177 11.89 7.31 14.11
CA ASP A 177 12.57 7.83 12.92
C ASP A 177 11.61 7.93 11.72
N ILE A 178 10.68 6.97 11.63
CA ILE A 178 9.57 6.96 10.66
C ILE A 178 8.25 6.69 11.38
N THR A 179 7.23 7.51 11.12
CA THR A 179 5.84 7.25 11.53
C THR A 179 4.99 6.98 10.30
N ILE A 180 4.36 5.81 10.19
CA ILE A 180 3.57 5.36 9.06
C ILE A 180 2.08 5.33 9.44
N ASN A 181 1.26 6.19 8.83
CA ASN A 181 -0.19 6.08 8.92
C ASN A 181 -0.73 5.16 7.83
N THR A 182 -1.44 4.10 8.24
CA THR A 182 -2.07 3.13 7.33
C THR A 182 -3.58 3.06 7.47
N THR A 183 -4.16 4.01 8.21
CA THR A 183 -5.57 3.97 8.56
C THR A 183 -6.46 4.66 7.53
N PRO A 184 -7.76 4.30 7.46
CA PRO A 184 -8.71 5.02 6.63
C PRO A 184 -8.79 6.51 6.97
N SER A 185 -9.27 7.31 6.01
CA SER A 185 -9.42 8.76 6.19
C SER A 185 -10.21 9.10 7.46
N GLY A 186 -9.70 10.09 8.22
CA GLY A 186 -10.30 10.57 9.47
C GLY A 186 -9.97 9.73 10.71
N ALA A 187 -9.50 8.49 10.58
CA ALA A 187 -9.27 7.63 11.73
C ALA A 187 -8.11 8.12 12.62
N ALA A 188 -7.00 8.55 12.02
CA ALA A 188 -5.80 9.00 12.74
C ALA A 188 -5.88 10.46 13.23
N ASP A 189 -6.97 11.19 12.95
CA ASP A 189 -7.11 12.61 13.32
C ASP A 189 -7.06 12.83 14.83
N VAL A 190 -7.43 11.82 15.62
CA VAL A 190 -7.33 11.83 17.09
C VAL A 190 -5.89 12.06 17.60
N PHE A 191 -4.88 11.71 16.81
CA PHE A 191 -3.47 11.91 17.16
C PHE A 191 -2.96 13.33 16.85
N VAL A 192 -3.75 14.19 16.19
CA VAL A 192 -3.35 15.59 15.93
C VAL A 192 -3.04 16.32 17.24
N HIS A 193 -3.81 16.05 18.28
CA HIS A 193 -3.63 16.69 19.60
C HIS A 193 -2.42 16.15 20.38
N THR A 194 -1.90 14.97 20.02
CA THR A 194 -0.71 14.40 20.67
C THR A 194 0.59 15.03 20.17
N LEU A 195 0.55 15.75 19.04
CA LEU A 195 1.69 16.45 18.46
C LEU A 195 1.74 17.91 18.97
N SER A 196 2.39 18.13 20.11
CA SER A 196 2.43 19.44 20.79
C SER A 196 3.75 20.22 20.63
N SER A 197 4.81 19.56 20.15
CA SER A 197 6.15 20.13 20.02
C SER A 197 6.76 19.82 18.66
N LYS A 198 7.95 20.36 18.39
CA LYS A 198 8.69 20.09 17.16
C LYS A 198 8.88 18.57 16.98
N VAL A 199 8.52 18.06 15.81
CA VAL A 199 8.72 16.66 15.45
C VAL A 199 10.03 16.48 14.69
N HIS A 200 10.62 15.29 14.81
CA HIS A 200 11.77 14.85 14.05
C HIS A 200 11.41 13.53 13.35
N GLY A 201 12.04 13.26 12.21
CA GLY A 201 11.77 12.06 11.41
C GLY A 201 10.78 12.29 10.26
N ILE A 202 10.40 11.18 9.63
CA ILE A 202 9.57 11.16 8.43
C ILE A 202 8.18 10.65 8.78
N PHE A 203 7.15 11.38 8.35
CA PHE A 203 5.78 10.89 8.37
C PHE A 203 5.41 10.31 7.00
N PHE A 204 5.14 9.02 6.96
CA PHE A 204 4.63 8.33 5.78
C PHE A 204 3.11 8.25 5.88
N GLU A 205 2.40 8.96 5.00
CA GLU A 205 0.96 8.82 4.86
C GLU A 205 0.63 7.84 3.73
N ALA A 206 -0.09 6.75 4.01
CA ALA A 206 -0.47 5.80 2.96
C ALA A 206 -1.62 6.34 2.08
N LEU A 207 -2.40 7.31 2.57
CA LEU A 207 -3.45 7.97 1.79
C LEU A 207 -2.87 9.02 0.83
N TYR A 208 -3.36 9.03 -0.41
CA TYR A 208 -3.09 10.11 -1.38
C TYR A 208 -4.29 11.06 -1.54
N LYS A 209 -5.45 10.73 -0.96
CA LYS A 209 -6.66 11.55 -0.95
C LYS A 209 -7.52 11.22 0.27
N PRO A 210 -8.04 12.20 1.02
CA PRO A 210 -7.77 13.65 0.92
C PRO A 210 -6.30 14.00 1.19
N TRP A 211 -5.85 15.15 0.69
CA TRP A 211 -4.45 15.57 0.81
C TRP A 211 -4.30 17.07 1.13
N PRO A 212 -3.48 17.46 2.13
CA PRO A 212 -2.92 16.59 3.17
C PRO A 212 -4.00 16.07 4.14
N THR A 213 -3.76 14.95 4.82
CA THR A 213 -4.58 14.54 5.97
C THR A 213 -4.34 15.49 7.16
N PRO A 214 -5.28 15.65 8.11
CA PRO A 214 -5.10 16.52 9.28
C PRO A 214 -3.83 16.20 10.09
N LEU A 215 -3.55 14.91 10.31
CA LEU A 215 -2.35 14.47 11.02
C LEU A 215 -1.06 14.82 10.27
N LEU A 216 -1.02 14.61 8.95
CA LEU A 216 0.13 15.01 8.13
C LEU A 216 0.32 16.54 8.11
N ALA A 217 -0.77 17.30 7.96
CA ALA A 217 -0.72 18.76 7.99
C ALA A 217 -0.12 19.26 9.31
N LYS A 218 -0.54 18.66 10.43
CA LYS A 218 0.02 18.95 11.74
C LYS A 218 1.51 18.58 11.82
N TRP A 219 1.91 17.41 11.35
CA TRP A 219 3.32 16.98 11.33
C TRP A 219 4.21 17.96 10.56
N ARG A 220 3.79 18.38 9.35
CA ARG A 220 4.49 19.36 8.53
C ARG A 220 4.58 20.74 9.21
N SER A 221 3.50 21.19 9.86
CA SER A 221 3.50 22.47 10.59
C SER A 221 4.51 22.51 11.75
N LEU A 222 4.92 21.34 12.25
CA LEU A 222 5.91 21.17 13.31
C LEU A 222 7.33 20.92 12.77
N GLY A 223 7.54 21.10 11.46
CA GLY A 223 8.85 21.02 10.81
C GLY A 223 9.29 19.60 10.40
N GLY A 224 8.39 18.62 10.44
CA GLY A 224 8.70 17.24 10.06
C GLY A 224 8.68 17.01 8.56
N GLU A 225 9.50 16.05 8.11
CA GLU A 225 9.48 15.58 6.72
C GLU A 225 8.33 14.61 6.48
N SER A 226 7.98 14.39 5.21
CA SER A 226 6.91 13.45 4.87
C SER A 226 7.15 12.73 3.55
N ILE A 227 6.56 11.54 3.44
CA ILE A 227 6.31 10.78 2.21
C ILE A 227 4.79 10.73 2.02
N ASP A 228 4.34 10.89 0.78
CA ASP A 228 2.91 10.88 0.47
C ASP A 228 2.40 9.55 -0.06
N GLY A 229 1.09 9.32 0.03
CA GLY A 229 0.50 8.07 -0.43
C GLY A 229 0.57 7.89 -1.94
N LEU A 230 0.88 8.95 -2.69
CA LEU A 230 1.10 8.86 -4.12
C LEU A 230 2.44 8.17 -4.41
N ASP A 231 3.49 8.37 -3.60
CA ASP A 231 4.74 7.60 -3.70
C ASP A 231 4.48 6.10 -3.52
N LEU A 232 3.72 5.73 -2.49
CA LEU A 232 3.32 4.32 -2.28
C LEU A 232 2.56 3.78 -3.49
N LEU A 233 1.53 4.50 -3.95
CA LEU A 233 0.70 4.10 -5.09
C LEU A 233 1.52 3.92 -6.37
N VAL A 234 2.47 4.83 -6.63
CA VAL A 234 3.34 4.77 -7.80
C VAL A 234 4.23 3.55 -7.72
N HIS A 235 4.98 3.37 -6.63
CA HIS A 235 5.95 2.28 -6.55
C HIS A 235 5.30 0.89 -6.55
N GLN A 236 4.19 0.69 -5.83
CA GLN A 236 3.45 -0.59 -5.93
C GLN A 236 2.85 -0.79 -7.34
N GLY A 237 2.50 0.32 -8.01
CA GLY A 237 1.94 0.31 -9.35
C GLY A 237 2.94 -0.17 -10.40
N ILE A 238 4.21 0.22 -10.27
CA ILE A 238 5.31 -0.21 -11.15
C ILE A 238 5.45 -1.74 -11.13
N ASP A 239 5.41 -2.34 -9.94
CA ASP A 239 5.50 -3.79 -9.80
C ASP A 239 4.26 -4.49 -10.35
N GLN A 240 3.06 -3.92 -10.16
CA GLN A 240 1.84 -4.41 -10.79
C GLN A 240 1.91 -4.36 -12.31
N ILE A 241 2.39 -3.26 -12.88
CA ILE A 241 2.58 -3.10 -14.32
C ILE A 241 3.55 -4.16 -14.82
N SER A 242 4.67 -4.37 -14.13
CA SER A 242 5.65 -5.39 -14.50
C SER A 242 5.05 -6.80 -14.48
N LEU A 243 4.30 -7.13 -13.43
CA LEU A 243 3.60 -8.41 -13.29
C LEU A 243 2.54 -8.64 -14.38
N MET A 244 1.76 -7.61 -14.71
CA MET A 244 0.67 -7.72 -15.69
C MET A 244 1.21 -7.76 -17.13
N THR A 245 2.27 -7.00 -17.43
CA THR A 245 2.81 -6.89 -18.78
C THR A 245 3.90 -7.93 -19.10
N GLY A 246 4.53 -8.49 -18.07
CA GLY A 246 5.71 -9.34 -18.22
C GLY A 246 6.98 -8.56 -18.57
N ILE A 247 6.96 -7.24 -18.50
CA ILE A 247 8.10 -6.36 -18.81
C ILE A 247 8.67 -5.81 -17.51
N GLU A 248 9.98 -5.95 -17.31
CA GLU A 248 10.66 -5.32 -16.19
C GLU A 248 10.69 -3.79 -16.38
N CYS A 249 10.08 -3.06 -15.45
CA CYS A 249 10.02 -1.60 -15.48
C CYS A 249 11.10 -1.00 -14.58
N ASP A 250 11.91 -0.07 -15.11
CA ASP A 250 12.85 0.69 -14.29
C ASP A 250 12.11 1.57 -13.28
N HIS A 251 12.35 1.33 -11.99
CA HIS A 251 11.63 2.02 -10.92
C HIS A 251 11.87 3.53 -10.92
N GLN A 252 13.05 4.00 -11.31
CA GLN A 252 13.36 5.43 -11.29
C GLN A 252 12.65 6.16 -12.43
N GLU A 253 12.73 5.63 -13.65
CA GLU A 253 12.06 6.18 -14.83
C GLU A 253 10.54 6.17 -14.67
N PHE A 254 9.97 5.02 -14.31
CA PHE A 254 8.53 4.89 -14.17
C PHE A 254 8.00 5.69 -12.98
N ALA A 255 8.75 5.79 -11.87
CA ALA A 255 8.30 6.62 -10.76
C ALA A 255 8.14 8.09 -11.17
N GLN A 256 9.08 8.63 -11.96
CA GLN A 256 8.97 10.01 -12.46
C GLN A 256 7.76 10.18 -13.38
N LEU A 257 7.58 9.27 -14.34
CA LEU A 257 6.45 9.28 -15.26
C LEU A 257 5.12 9.21 -14.52
N LEU A 258 4.94 8.18 -13.69
CA LEU A 258 3.67 7.89 -13.03
C LEU A 258 3.35 8.92 -11.95
N ARG A 259 4.34 9.42 -11.22
CA ARG A 259 4.12 10.49 -10.24
C ARG A 259 3.64 11.76 -10.91
N LYS A 260 4.19 12.14 -12.08
CA LYS A 260 3.68 13.29 -12.87
C LYS A 260 2.21 13.10 -13.26
N ILE A 261 1.81 11.91 -13.70
CA ILE A 261 0.42 11.61 -14.03
C ILE A 261 -0.48 11.67 -12.80
N GLY A 262 -0.04 11.08 -11.68
CA GLY A 262 -0.80 11.09 -10.42
C GLY A 262 -1.06 12.50 -9.90
N LEU A 263 -0.04 13.37 -9.91
CA LEU A 263 -0.19 14.78 -9.51
C LEU A 263 -1.21 15.52 -10.40
N ALA A 264 -1.13 15.32 -11.71
CA ALA A 264 -2.08 15.91 -12.65
C ALA A 264 -3.53 15.46 -12.38
N GLN A 265 -3.74 14.20 -11.97
CA GLN A 265 -5.07 13.69 -11.62
C GLN A 265 -5.58 14.22 -10.26
N LEU A 266 -4.68 14.54 -9.34
CA LEU A 266 -5.01 15.12 -8.04
C LEU A 266 -5.30 16.62 -8.12
N ASN A 267 -5.01 17.28 -9.24
CA ASN A 267 -5.07 18.74 -9.42
C ASN A 267 -4.19 19.50 -8.42
N ILE A 268 -2.99 18.99 -8.15
CA ILE A 268 -1.98 19.57 -7.24
C ILE A 268 -0.72 19.88 -8.03
#